data_AF-A0A7J5PUZ4-F1
#
_entry.id   AF-A0A7J5PUZ4-F1
#
_cell.length_a   1.000
_cell.length_b   1.000
_cell.length_c   1.000
_cell.angle_alpha   90.00
_cell.angle_beta   90.00
_cell.angle_gamma   90.00
#
_symmetry.space_group_name_H-M   'P 1'
#
loop_
_entity.id
_entity.type
_entity.pdbx_description
1 polymer ?
#
loop_
_entity_poly.entity_id
_entity_poly.type
_entity_poly.pdbx_seq_one_letter_code
_entity_poly.pdbx_strand_id
1 'polypeptide(L)' 'MILTKETLSAGPNIGTGEGVAHSKRWYVALVRMHHEKKVAERLDKMGIENFVPVQQEVHQW' A
#
# COMPACT_ATOMS: atom_id res chain seq x y z
N MET A 1 4.10 27.01 -23.36
CA MET A 1 3.08 25.97 -23.17
C MET A 1 3.52 25.12 -21.98
N ILE A 2 2.96 25.39 -20.80
CA ILE A 2 3.33 24.70 -19.55
C ILE A 2 2.34 23.55 -19.38
N LEU A 3 2.83 22.31 -19.41
CA LEU A 3 2.02 21.12 -19.18
C LEU A 3 1.74 20.98 -17.67
N THR A 4 0.59 21.46 -17.22
CA THR A 4 0.07 21.11 -15.90
C THR A 4 -0.45 19.68 -15.97
N LYS A 5 0.30 18.73 -15.41
CA LYS A 5 -0.24 17.40 -15.11
C LYS A 5 -1.33 17.58 -14.05
N GLU A 6 -2.58 17.55 -14.50
CA GLU A 6 -3.73 17.47 -13.61
C GLU A 6 -3.57 16.20 -12.77
N THR A 7 -3.37 16.40 -11.46
CA THR A 7 -3.63 15.37 -10.47
C THR A 7 -5.09 14.96 -10.66
N LEU A 8 -5.31 13.74 -11.15
CA LEU A 8 -6.60 13.06 -11.19
C LEU A 8 -7.11 12.94 -9.75
N SER A 9 -7.61 14.04 -9.21
CA SER A 9 -8.41 14.09 -8.01
C SER A 9 -9.67 13.30 -8.34
N ALA A 10 -9.77 12.10 -7.75
CA ALA A 10 -10.98 11.32 -7.82
C ALA A 10 -12.10 12.16 -7.18
N GLY A 11 -12.90 12.83 -8.02
CA GLY A 11 -14.09 13.55 -7.62
C GLY A 11 -15.11 12.59 -6.99
N PRO A 12 -16.16 13.11 -6.33
CA PRO A 12 -17.14 12.28 -5.66
C PRO A 12 -17.92 11.47 -6.72
N ASN A 13 -17.80 10.14 -6.67
CA ASN A 13 -18.49 9.20 -7.54
C ASN A 13 -20.02 9.27 -7.31
N ILE A 14 -20.71 10.10 -8.08
CA ILE A 14 -22.17 10.03 -8.25
C ILE A 14 -22.43 9.05 -9.39
N GLY A 15 -22.47 7.76 -9.07
CA GLY A 15 -22.71 6.69 -10.05
C GLY A 15 -23.18 5.42 -9.35
N THR A 16 -24.47 5.16 -9.42
CA THR A 16 -25.12 3.92 -8.96
C THR A 16 -24.70 2.75 -9.87
N GLY A 17 -24.10 1.69 -9.30
CA GLY A 17 -23.81 0.45 -10.03
C GLY A 17 -22.49 -0.20 -9.62
N GLU A 18 -22.62 -1.32 -8.93
CA GLU A 18 -21.58 -2.24 -8.45
C GLU A 18 -20.48 -2.56 -9.48
N GLY A 19 -19.21 -2.57 -9.05
CA GLY A 19 -18.18 -3.41 -9.70
C GLY A 19 -17.08 -2.72 -10.53
N VAL A 20 -16.75 -1.44 -10.30
CA VAL A 20 -15.46 -0.93 -10.80
C VAL A 20 -14.35 -1.47 -9.90
N ALA A 21 -13.77 -2.61 -10.26
CA ALA A 21 -12.59 -3.15 -9.60
C ALA A 21 -11.44 -2.15 -9.80
N HIS A 22 -11.23 -1.26 -8.83
CA HIS A 22 -10.03 -0.44 -8.80
C HIS A 22 -8.83 -1.40 -8.87
N SER A 23 -7.98 -1.21 -9.88
CA SER A 23 -6.73 -1.98 -10.01
C SER A 23 -5.98 -1.94 -8.69
N LYS A 24 -5.49 -3.09 -8.18
CA LYS A 24 -4.64 -3.11 -6.98
C LYS A 24 -3.45 -2.17 -7.18
N ARG A 25 -3.22 -1.30 -6.21
CA ARG A 25 -2.09 -0.35 -6.18
C ARG A 25 -1.25 -0.63 -4.95
N TRP A 26 0.06 -0.73 -5.14
CA TRP A 26 1.02 -0.82 -4.06
C TRP A 26 1.40 0.58 -3.59
N TYR A 27 1.49 0.73 -2.26
CA TYR A 27 1.94 1.96 -1.61
C TYR A 27 3.13 1.64 -0.71
N VAL A 28 3.97 2.65 -0.49
CA VAL A 28 5.08 2.57 0.47
C VAL A 28 4.67 3.31 1.73
N ALA A 29 4.79 2.66 2.87
CA ALA A 29 4.53 3.25 4.18
C ALA A 29 5.86 3.46 4.93
N LEU A 30 6.04 4.66 5.49
CA LEU A 30 7.13 4.90 6.43
C LEU A 30 6.70 4.43 7.82
N VAL A 31 7.51 3.57 8.42
CA VAL A 31 7.25 2.97 9.72
C VAL A 31 8.30 3.43 10.71
N ARG A 32 7.99 3.34 12.00
CA ARG A 32 9.02 3.50 13.04
C ARG A 32 10.06 2.40 12.89
N MET A 33 11.32 2.77 13.12
CA MET A 33 12.44 1.84 13.11
C MET A 33 12.16 0.63 14.01
N HIS A 34 12.42 -0.58 13.48
CA HIS A 34 12.22 -1.87 14.15
C HIS A 34 10.76 -2.27 14.46
N HIS A 35 9.78 -1.56 13.91
CA HIS A 35 8.36 -1.86 14.08
C HIS A 35 7.71 -2.42 12.81
N GLU A 36 8.49 -2.72 11.78
CA GLU A 36 8.01 -3.16 10.47
C GLU A 36 7.17 -4.44 10.61
N LYS A 37 7.67 -5.43 11.36
CA LYS A 37 6.95 -6.69 11.62
C LYS A 37 5.65 -6.47 12.40
N LYS A 38 5.67 -5.64 13.44
CA LYS A 38 4.49 -5.35 14.28
C LYS A 38 3.41 -4.59 13.50
N VAL A 39 3.82 -3.70 12.60
CA VAL A 39 2.88 -2.98 11.73
C VAL A 39 2.27 -3.91 10.69
N ALA A 40 3.06 -4.80 10.08
CA ALA A 40 2.55 -5.83 9.17
C ALA A 40 1.48 -6.71 9.84
N GLU A 41 1.75 -7.25 11.03
CA GLU A 41 0.78 -8.06 11.78
C GLU A 41 -0.53 -7.31 12.09
N ARG A 42 -0.45 -5.98 12.28
CA ARG A 42 -1.63 -5.14 12.47
C ARG A 42 -2.39 -4.93 11.16
N LEU A 43 -1.69 -4.70 10.05
CA LEU A 43 -2.29 -4.55 8.72
C LEU A 43 -2.98 -5.85 8.28
N ASP A 44 -2.38 -7.00 8.55
CA ASP A 44 -2.98 -8.32 8.31
C ASP A 44 -4.31 -8.47 9.05
N LYS A 45 -4.36 -8.07 10.34
CA LYS A 45 -5.61 -8.09 11.13
C LYS A 45 -6.68 -7.14 10.60
N MET A 46 -6.27 -6.08 9.90
CA MET A 46 -7.17 -5.15 9.22
C MET A 46 -7.58 -5.63 7.81
N GLY A 47 -7.08 -6.78 7.35
CA GLY A 47 -7.33 -7.31 6.02
C GLY A 47 -6.61 -6.58 4.90
N ILE A 48 -5.55 -5.83 5.22
CA ILE A 48 -4.75 -5.07 4.25
C ILE A 48 -3.56 -5.91 3.81
N GLU A 49 -3.53 -6.26 2.51
CA GLU A 49 -2.40 -6.92 1.87
C GLU A 49 -1.14 -6.07 2.04
N ASN A 50 -0.10 -6.65 2.64
CA ASN A 50 1.15 -5.95 2.91
C ASN A 50 2.35 -6.89 2.73
N PHE A 51 3.53 -6.30 2.60
CA PHE A 51 4.80 -7.00 2.43
C PHE A 51 5.90 -6.27 3.20
N VAL A 52 6.73 -7.02 3.93
CA VAL A 52 7.91 -6.51 4.63
C VAL A 52 9.17 -7.09 4.00
N PRO A 53 10.08 -6.26 3.46
CA PRO A 53 11.33 -6.76 2.91
C PRO A 53 12.26 -7.24 4.04
N VAL A 54 12.45 -8.55 4.15
CA VAL A 54 13.37 -9.18 5.11
C VAL A 54 14.40 -10.01 4.36
N GLN A 55 15.68 -9.80 4.64
CA GLN A 55 16.76 -10.66 4.15
C GLN A 55 16.95 -11.85 5.09
N GLN A 56 17.05 -13.06 4.55
CA GLN A 56 17.45 -14.24 5.32
C GLN A 56 18.97 -14.36 5.31
N GLU A 57 19.57 -14.56 6.48
CA GLU A 57 21.01 -14.78 6.64
C GLU A 57 21.24 -16.12 7.32
N VAL A 58 22.06 -16.97 6.69
CA VAL A 58 22.42 -18.30 7.21
C VAL A 58 23.86 -18.22 7.70
N HIS A 59 24.06 -18.40 9.01
CA HIS A 59 25.38 -18.49 9.61
C HIS A 59 25.78 -19.96 9.73
N GLN A 60 26.90 -20.35 9.11
CA GLN A 60 27.57 -21.63 9.31
C GLN A 60 28.84 -21.44 10.14
N TRP A 61 29.15 -22.43 10.99
CA TRP A 61 30.33 -22.45 11.86
C TRP A 61 31.58 -22.94 11.13
#